data_AF-A0A7X6TMH0-F1
#
_entry.id   AF-A0A7X6TMH0-F1
#
_cell.length_a   1.000
_cell.length_b   1.000
_cell.length_c   1.000
_cell.angle_alpha   90.00
_cell.angle_beta   90.00
_cell.angle_gamma   90.00
#
_symmetry.space_group_name_H-M   'P 1'
#
loop_
_entity.id
_entity.type
_entity.pdbx_description
1 polymer ?
#
loop_
_entity_poly.entity_id
_entity_poly.type
_entity_poly.pdbx_seq_one_letter_code
_entity_poly.pdbx_strand_id
1 'polypeptide(L)'
;VLYFVLEGSNLVRLPLDSLPGQTADGLDYDTDILAPGVLQQIEDHLLVDVESKTTDLEGKEKIIKAKNLAAAWRKLPSLDLGDDKDEVMIANQVLAGDQLYLGQTLTEKGKKRQFNTWQNTFSEAFYDSYSDLYASSLELGQDGLYVRHNPNWMTTLGYARVLLQAYMLNPSHSLLNKLEKLSETLLPLFQSGPPISITGLGPDLNHPLFSKAEEDEIEEREEVNLISVESIDLWTLAQLAGIDEEWGRIAQQWIENISESISEEGMPFPPEGWNVEQDTAMPLIASDYQAETWRILKTSLNLAEVGINNPALEGFLLEELKSGGLASSYHLVNGSSETAAVILHWLPGQPDWQEQ
;
A
#
# COMPACT_ATOMS: atom_id res chain seq x y z
N VAL A 1 52.31 23.62 4.27
CA VAL A 1 51.05 23.68 3.49
C VAL A 1 50.86 22.32 2.86
N LEU A 2 50.13 21.43 3.55
CA LEU A 2 49.79 20.09 3.07
C LEU A 2 48.38 20.17 2.49
N TYR A 3 48.27 20.03 1.17
CA TYR A 3 47.01 19.76 0.49
C TYR A 3 46.72 18.27 0.63
N PHE A 4 45.75 17.93 1.48
CA PHE A 4 45.11 16.61 1.41
C PHE A 4 44.20 16.61 0.17
N VAL A 5 44.59 15.82 -0.81
CA VAL A 5 43.72 15.39 -1.90
C VAL A 5 42.74 14.39 -1.29
N LEU A 6 41.53 14.85 -0.96
CA LEU A 6 40.38 13.97 -0.81
C LEU A 6 39.98 13.54 -2.21
N GLU A 7 40.43 12.36 -2.64
CA GLU A 7 39.80 11.64 -3.74
C GLU A 7 38.33 11.43 -3.36
N GLY A 8 37.46 12.27 -3.90
CA GLY A 8 36.03 12.13 -3.76
C GLY A 8 35.61 10.83 -4.45
N SER A 9 35.11 9.87 -3.68
CA SER A 9 34.42 8.71 -4.22
C SER A 9 33.25 9.23 -5.07
N ASN A 10 33.34 9.07 -6.39
CA ASN A 10 32.25 9.42 -7.28
C ASN A 10 31.04 8.59 -6.88
N LEU A 11 30.04 9.25 -6.29
CA LEU A 11 28.75 8.65 -6.01
C LEU A 11 28.12 8.27 -7.36
N VAL A 12 27.92 6.97 -7.58
CA VAL A 12 27.15 6.47 -8.73
C VAL A 12 25.78 7.13 -8.66
N ARG A 13 25.27 7.69 -9.76
CA ARG A 13 23.88 8.14 -9.87
C ARG A 13 23.11 7.07 -10.61
N LEU A 14 22.09 6.51 -9.97
CA LEU A 14 21.15 5.60 -10.61
C LEU A 14 20.35 6.35 -11.70
N PRO A 15 20.07 5.71 -12.85
CA PRO A 15 19.30 6.30 -13.94
C PRO A 15 17.79 6.23 -13.61
N LEU A 16 17.37 7.00 -12.60
CA LEU A 16 15.99 6.92 -12.10
C LEU A 16 15.02 7.82 -12.89
N ASP A 17 13.86 7.28 -13.22
CA ASP A 17 12.77 8.00 -13.87
C ASP A 17 11.98 8.83 -12.86
N SER A 18 11.61 10.04 -13.25
CA SER A 18 10.73 10.90 -12.44
C SER A 18 9.34 10.32 -12.32
N LEU A 19 8.77 10.33 -11.11
CA LEU A 19 7.35 10.04 -10.93
C LEU A 19 6.50 11.14 -11.60
N PRO A 20 5.42 10.78 -12.32
CA PRO A 20 4.47 11.76 -12.83
C PRO A 20 3.97 12.70 -11.73
N GLY A 21 3.92 14.00 -12.01
CA GLY A 21 3.49 14.99 -11.02
C GLY A 21 4.57 15.39 -9.99
N GLN A 22 5.81 14.91 -10.09
CA GLN A 22 6.93 15.52 -9.34
C GLN A 22 7.51 16.71 -10.12
N THR A 23 7.51 17.93 -9.55
CA THR A 23 8.27 19.05 -10.14
C THR A 23 9.76 18.80 -9.99
N ALA A 24 10.52 19.13 -11.04
CA ALA A 24 11.98 19.08 -11.05
C ALA A 24 12.66 19.89 -9.92
N ASP A 25 12.00 20.94 -9.42
CA ASP A 25 12.63 21.92 -8.52
C ASP A 25 12.13 21.85 -7.07
N GLY A 26 11.16 20.98 -6.74
CA GLY A 26 10.59 20.83 -5.39
C GLY A 26 9.97 22.11 -4.78
N LEU A 27 9.94 23.21 -5.53
CA LEU A 27 9.56 24.56 -5.11
C LEU A 27 8.22 25.02 -5.70
N ASP A 28 7.73 24.35 -6.74
CA ASP A 28 6.50 24.71 -7.45
C ASP A 28 5.29 23.85 -7.06
N TYR A 29 5.47 22.83 -6.22
CA TYR A 29 4.37 22.06 -5.65
C TYR A 29 4.00 22.58 -4.26
N ASP A 30 2.78 23.09 -4.15
CA ASP A 30 2.15 23.29 -2.86
C ASP A 30 1.72 21.92 -2.32
N THR A 31 2.54 21.35 -1.44
CA THR A 31 2.20 20.12 -0.71
C THR A 31 0.92 20.25 0.12
N ASP A 32 0.43 21.48 0.37
CA ASP A 32 -0.87 21.74 0.98
C ASP A 32 -2.04 21.69 -0.02
N ILE A 33 -1.80 21.49 -1.32
CA ILE A 33 -2.89 21.20 -2.29
C ILE A 33 -3.26 19.71 -2.26
N LEU A 34 -2.31 18.81 -2.00
CA LEU A 34 -2.56 17.36 -1.97
C LEU A 34 -2.87 16.83 -0.57
N ALA A 35 -2.30 17.44 0.48
CA ALA A 35 -2.49 17.01 1.87
C ALA A 35 -2.38 18.20 2.87
N PRO A 36 -3.23 19.23 2.74
CA PRO A 36 -3.16 20.44 3.58
C PRO A 36 -3.23 20.08 5.06
N GLY A 37 -2.19 20.46 5.80
CA GLY A 37 -2.12 20.28 7.25
C GLY A 37 -1.95 18.83 7.72
N VAL A 38 -1.82 17.83 6.85
CA VAL A 38 -1.67 16.42 7.27
C VAL A 38 -0.37 16.21 8.03
N LEU A 39 0.75 16.72 7.52
CA LEU A 39 2.02 16.63 8.24
C LEU A 39 1.93 17.33 9.60
N GLN A 40 1.26 18.49 9.65
CA GLN A 40 1.07 19.22 10.90
C GLN A 40 0.18 18.46 11.88
N GLN A 41 -0.90 17.84 11.42
CA GLN A 41 -1.75 16.98 12.24
C GLN A 41 -0.99 15.75 12.75
N ILE A 42 -0.14 15.14 11.92
CA ILE A 42 0.73 14.03 12.34
C ILE A 42 1.68 14.51 13.43
N GLU A 43 2.44 15.58 13.16
CA GLU A 43 3.44 16.14 14.08
C GLU A 43 2.84 16.62 15.41
N ASP A 44 1.66 17.25 15.39
CA ASP A 44 1.03 17.85 16.57
C ASP A 44 0.25 16.84 17.43
N HIS A 45 -0.32 15.79 16.81
CA HIS A 45 -1.33 14.96 17.48
C HIS A 45 -1.16 13.45 17.35
N LEU A 46 -0.37 12.96 16.39
CA LEU A 46 -0.35 11.53 16.06
C LEU A 46 1.02 10.88 16.20
N LEU A 47 2.02 11.56 16.78
CA LEU A 47 3.31 10.94 17.06
C LEU A 47 3.30 10.23 18.42
N VAL A 48 3.68 8.95 18.42
CA VAL A 48 3.78 8.11 19.63
C VAL A 48 5.18 7.53 19.81
N ASP A 49 5.56 7.38 21.08
CA ASP A 49 6.76 6.62 21.47
C ASP A 49 6.33 5.18 21.77
N VAL A 50 7.06 4.22 21.20
CA VAL A 50 6.76 2.79 21.26
C VAL A 50 7.94 2.03 21.86
N GLU A 51 7.64 1.14 22.81
CA GLU A 51 8.56 0.12 23.26
C GLU A 51 8.17 -1.21 22.63
N SER A 52 9.05 -1.75 21.78
CA SER A 52 8.80 -2.99 21.06
C SER A 52 9.72 -4.11 21.52
N LYS A 53 9.15 -5.30 21.68
CA LYS A 53 9.86 -6.54 21.96
C LYS A 53 10.29 -7.18 20.65
N THR A 54 11.59 -7.46 20.52
CA THR A 54 12.16 -8.23 19.42
C THR A 54 12.95 -9.40 19.98
N THR A 55 13.05 -10.47 19.21
CA THR A 55 13.97 -11.56 19.47
C THR A 55 15.11 -11.47 18.46
N ASP A 56 16.37 -11.55 18.89
CA ASP A 56 17.52 -11.60 17.99
C ASP A 56 17.74 -13.00 17.41
N LEU A 57 18.65 -13.13 16.45
CA LEU A 57 18.99 -14.42 15.82
C LEU A 57 19.49 -15.49 16.82
N GLU A 58 19.94 -15.10 18.01
CA GLU A 58 20.36 -16.00 19.08
C GLU A 58 19.21 -16.42 20.02
N GLY A 59 17.99 -15.96 19.75
CA GLY A 59 16.81 -16.23 20.57
C GLY A 59 16.70 -15.36 21.82
N LYS A 60 17.52 -14.29 21.95
CA LYS A 60 17.46 -13.39 23.10
C LYS A 60 16.47 -12.26 22.85
N GLU A 61 15.62 -12.04 23.84
CA GLU A 61 14.68 -10.93 23.82
C GLU A 61 15.40 -9.60 24.09
N LYS A 62 15.09 -8.60 23.27
CA LYS A 62 15.57 -7.23 23.41
C LYS A 62 14.39 -6.27 23.29
N ILE A 63 14.40 -5.25 24.15
CA ILE A 63 13.44 -4.14 24.07
C ILE A 63 14.08 -3.02 23.25
N ILE A 64 13.38 -2.56 22.23
CA ILE A 64 13.75 -1.42 21.40
C ILE A 64 12.79 -0.28 21.72
N LYS A 65 13.32 0.95 21.77
CA LYS A 65 12.52 2.16 21.97
C LYS A 65 12.55 2.96 20.68
N ALA A 66 11.42 2.98 19.98
CA ALA A 66 11.20 3.78 18.79
C ALA A 66 10.42 5.04 19.19
N LYS A 67 10.86 6.20 18.72
CA LYS A 67 10.23 7.49 19.08
C LYS A 67 9.59 8.14 17.87
N ASN A 68 8.52 8.89 18.11
CA ASN A 68 7.83 9.66 17.08
C ASN A 68 7.39 8.80 15.88
N LEU A 69 6.81 7.63 16.15
CA LEU A 69 6.11 6.85 15.11
C LEU A 69 4.72 7.46 14.89
N ALA A 70 4.26 7.53 13.63
CA ALA A 70 2.88 7.94 13.36
C ALA A 70 1.89 6.88 13.86
N ALA A 71 0.99 7.23 14.75
CA ALA A 71 -0.05 6.35 15.25
C ALA A 71 -1.16 6.20 14.21
N ALA A 72 -1.65 4.97 14.06
CA ALA A 72 -2.97 4.77 13.47
C ALA A 72 -4.01 5.32 14.45
N TRP A 73 -4.95 6.11 13.95
CA TRP A 73 -6.04 6.66 14.75
C TRP A 73 -7.38 6.23 14.17
N ARG A 74 -8.37 6.08 15.05
CA ARG A 74 -9.75 5.84 14.64
C ARG A 74 -10.64 6.91 15.22
N LYS A 75 -11.49 7.49 14.38
CA LYS A 75 -12.59 8.34 14.81
C LYS A 75 -13.72 7.43 15.29
N LEU A 76 -14.04 7.45 16.58
CA LEU A 76 -15.27 6.82 17.05
C LEU A 76 -16.43 7.75 16.69
N PRO A 77 -17.49 7.27 16.01
CA PRO A 77 -18.70 8.06 15.88
C PRO A 77 -19.27 8.29 17.28
N SER A 78 -19.56 9.55 17.65
CA SER A 78 -20.32 9.81 18.86
C SER A 78 -21.71 9.17 18.69
N LEU A 79 -22.09 8.28 19.62
CA LEU A 79 -23.43 7.69 19.64
C LEU A 79 -24.50 8.71 20.03
N ASP A 80 -24.11 9.86 20.56
CA ASP A 80 -24.97 11.02 20.78
C ASP A 80 -24.87 11.99 19.60
N LEU A 81 -26.01 12.28 18.98
CA LEU A 81 -26.21 13.33 17.95
C LEU A 81 -26.10 14.76 18.53
N GLY A 82 -25.34 14.94 19.62
CA GLY A 82 -25.09 16.21 20.29
C GLY A 82 -23.68 16.76 19.99
N ASP A 83 -23.48 18.05 20.25
CA ASP A 83 -22.24 18.85 20.05
C ASP A 83 -21.01 18.37 20.86
N ASP A 84 -20.92 17.09 21.23
CA ASP A 84 -19.75 16.56 21.90
C ASP A 84 -18.60 16.39 20.90
N LYS A 85 -17.41 16.81 21.33
CA LYS A 85 -16.20 16.72 20.52
C LYS A 85 -15.86 15.25 20.28
N ASP A 86 -15.69 14.89 19.02
CA ASP A 86 -15.24 13.57 18.59
C ASP A 86 -14.02 13.10 19.43
N GLU A 87 -14.12 11.92 20.06
CA GLU A 87 -12.99 11.32 20.76
C GLU A 87 -12.04 10.66 19.74
N VAL A 88 -10.79 11.12 19.72
CA VAL A 88 -9.71 10.50 18.94
C VAL A 88 -9.09 9.39 19.76
N MET A 89 -9.24 8.14 19.34
CA MET A 89 -8.50 7.02 19.93
C MET A 89 -7.29 6.67 19.08
N ILE A 90 -6.12 6.60 19.72
CA ILE A 90 -4.93 5.96 19.17
C ILE A 90 -5.20 4.46 19.13
N ALA A 91 -5.08 3.84 17.96
CA ALA A 91 -5.27 2.40 17.81
C ALA A 91 -4.16 1.64 18.56
N ASN A 92 -4.47 0.44 19.04
CA ASN A 92 -3.49 -0.47 19.66
C ASN A 92 -2.45 -1.05 18.67
N GLN A 93 -2.37 -0.45 17.48
CA GLN A 93 -1.54 -0.90 16.37
C GLN A 93 -0.89 0.32 15.72
N VAL A 94 0.37 0.18 15.35
CA VAL A 94 1.09 1.15 14.52
C VAL A 94 1.31 0.51 13.15
N LEU A 95 0.77 1.13 12.10
CA LEU A 95 0.82 0.58 10.74
C LEU A 95 2.09 1.06 10.02
N ALA A 96 2.75 0.13 9.32
CA ALA A 96 3.90 0.47 8.49
C ALA A 96 3.48 1.37 7.32
N GLY A 97 2.28 1.16 6.75
CA GLY A 97 1.73 2.01 5.68
C GLY A 97 1.72 3.50 6.04
N ASP A 98 1.26 3.83 7.25
CA ASP A 98 1.25 5.22 7.75
C ASP A 98 2.68 5.77 7.87
N GLN A 99 3.64 4.95 8.31
CA GLN A 99 5.04 5.36 8.37
C GLN A 99 5.63 5.60 6.98
N LEU A 100 5.34 4.72 6.02
CA LEU A 100 5.82 4.86 4.65
C LEU A 100 5.31 6.17 4.03
N TYR A 101 4.03 6.48 4.22
CA TYR A 101 3.44 7.75 3.78
C TYR A 101 4.11 8.97 4.44
N LEU A 102 4.39 8.90 5.75
CA LEU A 102 5.15 9.95 6.44
C LEU A 102 6.56 10.10 5.83
N GLY A 103 7.25 9.00 5.55
CA GLY A 103 8.57 9.00 4.92
C GLY A 103 8.58 9.65 3.52
N GLN A 104 7.56 9.36 2.70
CA GLN A 104 7.35 10.01 1.40
C GLN A 104 7.14 11.51 1.56
N THR A 105 6.23 11.90 2.45
CA THR A 105 5.93 13.32 2.72
C THR A 105 7.17 14.10 3.19
N LEU A 106 7.98 13.52 4.08
CA LEU A 106 9.23 14.14 4.55
C LEU A 106 10.25 14.30 3.43
N THR A 107 10.30 13.34 2.51
CA THR A 107 11.15 13.36 1.32
C THR A 107 10.74 14.47 0.37
N GLU A 108 9.45 14.51 0.00
CA GLU A 108 8.87 15.48 -0.92
C GLU A 108 9.00 16.92 -0.40
N LYS A 109 8.79 17.14 0.91
CA LYS A 109 8.98 18.46 1.55
C LYS A 109 10.46 18.82 1.81
N GLY A 110 11.41 18.01 1.34
CA GLY A 110 12.85 18.28 1.49
C GLY A 110 13.35 18.26 2.94
N LYS A 111 12.63 17.62 3.87
CA LYS A 111 12.93 17.61 5.32
C LYS A 111 14.01 16.58 5.67
N LYS A 112 15.18 16.71 5.06
CA LYS A 112 16.29 15.73 5.13
C LYS A 112 16.64 15.23 6.55
N ARG A 113 16.69 16.13 7.54
CA ARG A 113 17.01 15.73 8.92
C ARG A 113 15.90 14.88 9.54
N GLN A 114 14.63 15.27 9.37
CA GLN A 114 13.49 14.51 9.87
C GLN A 114 13.38 13.17 9.14
N PHE A 115 13.58 13.16 7.83
CA PHE A 115 13.63 11.94 7.03
C PHE A 115 14.69 10.95 7.55
N ASN A 116 15.92 11.40 7.79
CA ASN A 116 16.97 10.52 8.30
C ASN A 116 16.65 9.94 9.69
N THR A 117 16.02 10.75 10.56
CA THR A 117 15.53 10.26 11.86
C THR A 117 14.44 9.21 11.67
N TRP A 118 13.42 9.53 10.86
CA TRP A 118 12.32 8.63 10.53
C TRP A 118 12.84 7.30 9.97
N GLN A 119 13.78 7.35 9.02
CA GLN A 119 14.35 6.17 8.39
C GLN A 119 15.00 5.23 9.41
N ASN A 120 15.77 5.78 10.35
CA ASN A 120 16.41 4.99 11.40
C ASN A 120 15.36 4.39 12.34
N THR A 121 14.38 5.19 12.75
CA THR A 121 13.29 4.73 13.63
C THR A 121 12.45 3.65 12.97
N PHE A 122 12.09 3.81 11.69
CA PHE A 122 11.33 2.84 10.92
C PHE A 122 12.09 1.51 10.81
N SER A 123 13.37 1.56 10.43
CA SER A 123 14.22 0.36 10.40
C SER A 123 14.36 -0.30 11.76
N GLU A 124 14.56 0.43 12.85
CA GLU A 124 14.66 -0.17 14.18
C GLU A 124 13.34 -0.83 14.63
N ALA A 125 12.21 -0.19 14.34
CA ALA A 125 10.90 -0.63 14.81
C ALA A 125 10.33 -1.78 13.97
N PHE A 126 10.42 -1.72 12.64
CA PHE A 126 9.70 -2.62 11.73
C PHE A 126 10.56 -3.71 11.08
N TYR A 127 11.88 -3.57 11.02
CA TYR A 127 12.74 -4.60 10.40
C TYR A 127 12.81 -5.86 11.26
N ASP A 128 12.52 -7.01 10.65
CA ASP A 128 12.63 -8.32 11.26
C ASP A 128 13.88 -9.05 10.77
N SER A 129 14.82 -9.33 11.68
CA SER A 129 16.10 -9.95 11.32
C SER A 129 16.02 -11.42 10.93
N TYR A 130 14.92 -12.11 11.24
CA TYR A 130 14.77 -13.53 10.89
C TYR A 130 14.36 -13.70 9.44
N SER A 131 13.39 -12.90 8.98
CA SER A 131 12.89 -12.91 7.61
C SER A 131 13.66 -11.97 6.69
N ASP A 132 14.44 -11.03 7.24
CA ASP A 132 15.06 -9.91 6.52
C ASP A 132 14.03 -8.94 5.90
N LEU A 133 12.76 -9.04 6.31
CA LEU A 133 11.65 -8.23 5.81
C LEU A 133 11.16 -7.24 6.86
N TYR A 134 10.40 -6.25 6.41
CA TYR A 134 9.73 -5.28 7.27
C TYR A 134 8.31 -5.75 7.62
N ALA A 135 7.96 -5.68 8.89
CA ALA A 135 6.63 -5.95 9.44
C ALA A 135 5.59 -4.96 8.91
N SER A 136 4.37 -5.42 8.60
CA SER A 136 3.27 -4.53 8.22
C SER A 136 2.71 -3.73 9.39
N SER A 137 2.88 -4.21 10.61
CA SER A 137 2.33 -3.60 11.81
C SER A 137 3.17 -3.88 13.05
N LEU A 138 3.04 -2.99 14.03
CA LEU A 138 3.40 -3.24 15.41
C LEU A 138 2.11 -3.35 16.21
N GLU A 139 1.93 -4.45 16.95
CA GLU A 139 0.72 -4.72 17.70
C GLU A 139 1.00 -4.80 19.19
N LEU A 140 0.17 -4.15 20.00
CA LEU A 140 0.34 -4.12 21.44
C LEU A 140 0.04 -5.50 22.05
N GLY A 141 1.06 -6.13 22.62
CA GLY A 141 0.95 -7.38 23.36
C GLY A 141 0.29 -7.21 24.73
N GLN A 142 -0.07 -8.35 25.34
CA GLN A 142 -0.68 -8.38 26.68
C GLN A 142 0.25 -7.87 27.79
N ASP A 143 1.56 -7.91 27.55
CA ASP A 143 2.60 -7.37 28.43
C ASP A 143 2.80 -5.85 28.28
N GLY A 144 2.01 -5.20 27.42
CA GLY A 144 2.10 -3.76 27.14
C GLY A 144 3.25 -3.38 26.22
N LEU A 145 3.95 -4.36 25.62
CA LEU A 145 5.01 -4.13 24.64
C LEU A 145 4.49 -4.41 23.24
N TYR A 146 4.94 -3.60 22.28
CA TYR A 146 4.61 -3.82 20.87
C TYR A 146 5.42 -4.99 20.30
N VAL A 147 4.80 -5.79 19.45
CA VAL A 147 5.45 -6.89 18.73
C VAL A 147 5.29 -6.68 17.23
N ARG A 148 6.35 -6.95 16.47
CA ARG A 148 6.31 -6.93 15.01
C ARG A 148 5.38 -8.03 14.51
N HIS A 149 4.44 -7.66 13.66
CA HIS A 149 3.48 -8.60 13.09
C HIS A 149 3.57 -8.58 11.56
N ASN A 150 3.48 -9.78 10.99
CA ASN A 150 3.48 -10.04 9.54
C ASN A 150 4.61 -9.33 8.75
N PRO A 151 5.90 -9.68 8.96
CA PRO A 151 6.99 -9.32 8.05
C PRO A 151 6.68 -9.79 6.63
N ASN A 152 6.66 -8.85 5.68
CA ASN A 152 6.25 -9.18 4.31
C ASN A 152 6.97 -8.37 3.23
N TRP A 153 6.88 -8.89 2.00
CA TRP A 153 7.52 -8.29 0.84
C TRP A 153 6.89 -6.95 0.44
N MET A 154 5.58 -6.78 0.62
CA MET A 154 4.85 -5.56 0.24
C MET A 154 5.34 -4.33 1.01
N THR A 155 5.48 -4.47 2.33
CA THR A 155 6.00 -3.40 3.20
C THR A 155 7.46 -3.09 2.88
N THR A 156 8.23 -4.14 2.59
CA THR A 156 9.65 -4.03 2.26
C THR A 156 9.87 -3.33 0.91
N LEU A 157 9.05 -3.66 -0.10
CA LEU A 157 9.00 -2.97 -1.40
C LEU A 157 8.56 -1.52 -1.25
N GLY A 158 7.52 -1.27 -0.43
CA GLY A 158 7.07 0.09 -0.10
C GLY A 158 8.18 0.92 0.57
N TYR A 159 8.98 0.32 1.45
CA TYR A 159 10.16 0.99 2.01
C TYR A 159 11.22 1.27 0.96
N ALA A 160 11.50 0.32 0.06
CA ALA A 160 12.40 0.53 -1.07
C ALA A 160 11.96 1.71 -1.95
N ARG A 161 10.66 1.84 -2.23
CA ARG A 161 10.08 3.00 -2.93
C ARG A 161 10.45 4.32 -2.27
N VAL A 162 10.23 4.44 -0.96
CA VAL A 162 10.55 5.67 -0.22
C VAL A 162 12.05 5.99 -0.31
N LEU A 163 12.91 4.97 -0.21
CA LEU A 163 14.35 5.16 -0.32
C LEU A 163 14.79 5.57 -1.72
N LEU A 164 14.16 5.04 -2.78
CA LEU A 164 14.41 5.44 -4.16
C LEU A 164 14.03 6.91 -4.38
N GLN A 165 12.84 7.32 -3.94
CA GLN A 165 12.40 8.72 -4.00
C GLN A 165 13.37 9.65 -3.24
N ALA A 166 13.80 9.25 -2.04
CA ALA A 166 14.77 10.02 -1.26
C ALA A 166 16.14 10.09 -1.95
N TYR A 167 16.55 8.99 -2.59
CA TYR A 167 17.78 8.92 -3.35
C TYR A 167 17.73 9.80 -4.60
N MET A 168 16.61 9.87 -5.32
CA MET A 168 16.44 10.77 -6.47
C MET A 168 16.71 12.23 -6.09
N LEU A 169 16.15 12.69 -4.96
CA LEU A 169 16.29 14.07 -4.50
C LEU A 169 17.65 14.34 -3.84
N ASN A 170 18.18 13.37 -3.08
CA ASN A 170 19.39 13.53 -2.29
C ASN A 170 20.27 12.25 -2.32
N PRO A 171 20.93 11.96 -3.46
CA PRO A 171 21.75 10.76 -3.60
C PRO A 171 22.81 10.68 -2.49
N SER A 172 23.00 9.50 -1.90
CA SER A 172 24.10 9.25 -0.96
C SER A 172 24.51 7.78 -0.93
N HIS A 173 25.76 7.50 -0.60
CA HIS A 173 26.27 6.13 -0.42
C HIS A 173 25.47 5.36 0.64
N SER A 174 25.00 6.05 1.69
CA SER A 174 24.18 5.41 2.71
C SER A 174 22.82 4.96 2.20
N LEU A 175 22.21 5.69 1.27
CA LEU A 175 20.94 5.30 0.65
C LEU A 175 21.17 4.20 -0.39
N LEU A 176 22.21 4.33 -1.21
CA LEU A 176 22.58 3.30 -2.19
C LEU A 176 22.82 1.95 -1.52
N ASN A 177 23.66 1.89 -0.49
CA ASN A 177 23.94 0.64 0.22
C ASN A 177 22.70 0.02 0.88
N LYS A 178 21.70 0.83 1.24
CA LYS A 178 20.42 0.32 1.78
C LYS A 178 19.54 -0.24 0.66
N LEU A 179 19.48 0.45 -0.47
CA LEU A 179 18.76 0.00 -1.66
C LEU A 179 19.35 -1.29 -2.25
N GLU A 180 20.69 -1.40 -2.31
CA GLU A 180 21.38 -2.63 -2.71
C GLU A 180 20.98 -3.83 -1.84
N LYS A 181 20.97 -3.66 -0.51
CA LYS A 181 20.51 -4.70 0.41
C LYS A 181 19.06 -5.08 0.20
N LEU A 182 18.16 -4.09 0.08
CA LEU A 182 16.74 -4.36 -0.17
C LEU A 182 16.54 -5.08 -1.51
N SER A 183 17.32 -4.73 -2.53
CA SER A 183 17.35 -5.42 -3.82
C SER A 183 17.77 -6.88 -3.65
N GLU A 184 18.86 -7.17 -2.94
CA GLU A 184 19.32 -8.53 -2.65
C GLU A 184 18.27 -9.36 -1.88
N THR A 185 17.56 -8.75 -0.92
CA THR A 185 16.50 -9.41 -0.15
C THR A 185 15.27 -9.70 -1.01
N LEU A 186 14.82 -8.74 -1.82
CA LEU A 186 13.56 -8.84 -2.57
C LEU A 186 13.71 -9.64 -3.87
N LEU A 187 14.86 -9.61 -4.54
CA LEU A 187 15.02 -10.17 -5.88
C LEU A 187 14.66 -11.67 -5.94
N PRO A 188 15.12 -12.54 -5.02
CA PRO A 188 14.75 -13.96 -5.04
C PRO A 188 13.24 -14.18 -4.93
N LEU A 189 12.53 -13.34 -4.18
CA LEU A 189 11.08 -13.44 -4.01
C LEU A 189 10.35 -13.13 -5.32
N PHE A 190 10.80 -12.15 -6.08
CA PHE A 190 10.18 -11.81 -7.36
C PHE A 190 10.61 -12.74 -8.49
N GLN A 191 11.80 -13.32 -8.43
CA GLN A 191 12.24 -14.33 -9.40
C GLN A 191 11.42 -15.62 -9.33
N SER A 192 10.95 -16.01 -8.14
CA SER A 192 10.03 -17.15 -7.96
C SER A 192 8.56 -16.82 -8.21
N GLY A 193 8.24 -15.56 -8.52
CA GLY A 193 6.91 -14.99 -8.35
C GLY A 193 6.71 -14.53 -6.89
N PRO A 194 6.28 -13.27 -6.68
CA PRO A 194 6.11 -12.73 -5.33
C PRO A 194 5.11 -13.59 -4.53
N PRO A 195 5.33 -13.75 -3.22
CA PRO A 195 4.45 -14.58 -2.38
C PRO A 195 2.98 -14.17 -2.45
N ILE A 196 2.10 -15.18 -2.45
CA ILE A 196 0.65 -15.02 -2.28
C ILE A 196 0.35 -14.04 -1.15
N SER A 197 -0.55 -13.11 -1.41
CA SER A 197 -0.84 -12.00 -0.48
C SER A 197 -2.32 -11.83 -0.17
N ILE A 198 -3.19 -12.47 -0.95
CA ILE A 198 -4.64 -12.45 -0.76
C ILE A 198 -5.25 -13.81 -1.14
N THR A 199 -6.44 -14.08 -0.63
CA THR A 199 -7.25 -15.23 -1.03
C THR A 199 -8.52 -14.69 -1.69
N GLY A 200 -8.80 -15.14 -2.90
CA GLY A 200 -10.04 -14.87 -3.62
C GLY A 200 -10.96 -16.08 -3.61
N LEU A 201 -12.18 -15.89 -4.09
CA LEU A 201 -13.09 -16.99 -4.46
C LEU A 201 -13.07 -17.11 -5.98
N GLY A 202 -12.70 -18.27 -6.51
CA GLY A 202 -12.68 -18.49 -7.96
C GLY A 202 -14.09 -18.72 -8.54
N PRO A 203 -14.36 -18.39 -9.82
CA PRO A 203 -15.52 -18.91 -10.53
C PRO A 203 -15.18 -20.24 -11.26
N ASP A 204 -16.19 -21.06 -11.55
CA ASP A 204 -16.16 -21.86 -12.78
C ASP A 204 -16.01 -20.87 -13.94
N LEU A 205 -14.84 -20.91 -14.60
CA LEU A 205 -14.36 -19.95 -15.60
C LEU A 205 -15.17 -19.96 -16.91
N ASN A 206 -16.33 -20.61 -16.97
CA ASN A 206 -17.20 -20.65 -18.14
C ASN A 206 -18.38 -19.68 -18.09
N HIS A 207 -18.57 -18.91 -17.01
CA HIS A 207 -19.63 -17.92 -16.98
C HIS A 207 -19.10 -16.59 -17.54
N PRO A 208 -19.41 -16.24 -18.81
CA PRO A 208 -19.02 -14.93 -19.33
C PRO A 208 -19.57 -13.84 -18.42
N LEU A 209 -18.82 -12.75 -18.24
CA LEU A 209 -19.24 -11.52 -17.53
C LEU A 209 -20.57 -10.92 -18.07
N PHE A 210 -21.18 -11.55 -19.08
CA PHE A 210 -22.40 -11.13 -19.77
C PHE A 210 -23.56 -12.14 -19.71
N SER A 211 -23.43 -13.34 -19.11
CA SER A 211 -24.63 -14.16 -18.93
C SER A 211 -25.51 -13.51 -17.87
N LYS A 212 -26.66 -13.01 -18.32
CA LYS A 212 -27.83 -12.80 -17.47
C LYS A 212 -27.91 -13.96 -16.49
N ALA A 213 -28.05 -13.65 -15.21
CA ALA A 213 -28.43 -14.60 -14.19
C ALA A 213 -29.70 -15.34 -14.64
N GLU A 214 -29.53 -16.45 -15.35
CA GLU A 214 -30.42 -17.58 -15.19
C GLU A 214 -30.07 -18.17 -13.82
N GLU A 215 -31.09 -18.67 -13.12
CA GLU A 215 -30.99 -19.25 -11.77
C GLU A 215 -30.19 -20.56 -11.79
N ASP A 216 -28.94 -20.50 -12.21
CA ASP A 216 -28.02 -21.63 -12.15
C ASP A 216 -27.52 -21.76 -10.71
N GLU A 217 -27.55 -22.99 -10.20
CA GLU A 217 -27.02 -23.33 -8.89
C GLU A 217 -25.58 -22.84 -8.80
N ILE A 218 -25.30 -21.90 -7.88
CA ILE A 218 -23.96 -21.38 -7.65
C ILE A 218 -23.07 -22.56 -7.26
N GLU A 219 -22.20 -23.01 -8.18
CA GLU A 219 -21.21 -24.03 -7.88
C GLU A 219 -20.38 -23.62 -6.65
N GLU A 220 -19.95 -24.62 -5.87
CA GLU A 220 -19.19 -24.43 -4.64
C GLU A 220 -17.88 -23.68 -4.98
N ARG A 221 -17.78 -22.43 -4.52
CA ARG A 221 -16.63 -21.56 -4.81
C ARG A 221 -15.41 -22.07 -4.03
N GLU A 222 -14.37 -22.50 -4.75
CA GLU A 222 -13.09 -22.84 -4.12
C GLU A 222 -12.27 -21.58 -3.82
N GLU A 223 -11.59 -21.58 -2.68
CA GLU A 223 -10.62 -20.54 -2.32
C GLU A 223 -9.39 -20.63 -3.22
N VAL A 224 -9.04 -19.52 -3.85
CA VAL A 224 -7.86 -19.42 -4.72
C VAL A 224 -6.86 -18.47 -4.09
N ASN A 225 -5.61 -18.92 -4.00
CA ASN A 225 -4.50 -18.11 -3.52
C ASN A 225 -3.97 -17.21 -4.64
N LEU A 226 -3.98 -15.90 -4.40
CA LEU A 226 -3.65 -14.91 -5.42
C LEU A 226 -2.56 -13.94 -4.93
N ILE A 227 -1.82 -13.39 -5.89
CA ILE A 227 -1.01 -12.19 -5.66
C ILE A 227 -1.92 -10.97 -5.82
N SER A 228 -1.86 -10.04 -4.87
CA SER A 228 -2.57 -8.76 -4.94
C SER A 228 -1.93 -7.90 -6.02
N VAL A 229 -2.66 -7.51 -7.05
CA VAL A 229 -2.08 -6.75 -8.15
C VAL A 229 -1.71 -5.34 -7.69
N GLU A 230 -2.51 -4.72 -6.82
CA GLU A 230 -2.27 -3.34 -6.36
C GLU A 230 -1.03 -3.20 -5.47
N SER A 231 -0.53 -4.31 -4.92
CA SER A 231 0.69 -4.34 -4.11
C SER A 231 1.96 -4.47 -4.96
N ILE A 232 1.82 -4.75 -6.26
CA ILE A 232 2.92 -4.73 -7.22
C ILE A 232 3.22 -3.28 -7.64
N ASP A 233 4.22 -2.69 -6.98
CA ASP A 233 4.69 -1.34 -7.30
C ASP A 233 5.61 -1.35 -8.54
N LEU A 234 4.99 -1.20 -9.71
CA LEU A 234 5.66 -1.27 -11.02
C LEU A 234 6.79 -0.25 -11.18
N TRP A 235 6.60 0.97 -10.66
CA TRP A 235 7.65 1.99 -10.72
C TRP A 235 8.86 1.56 -9.90
N THR A 236 8.66 1.12 -8.66
CA THR A 236 9.75 0.65 -7.80
C THR A 236 10.50 -0.51 -8.44
N LEU A 237 9.79 -1.49 -9.00
CA LEU A 237 10.42 -2.60 -9.72
C LEU A 237 11.29 -2.11 -10.88
N ALA A 238 10.77 -1.22 -11.72
CA ALA A 238 11.53 -0.65 -12.85
C ALA A 238 12.76 0.12 -12.38
N GLN A 239 12.65 0.88 -11.29
CA GLN A 239 13.75 1.69 -10.76
C GLN A 239 14.87 0.86 -10.12
N LEU A 240 14.55 -0.30 -9.53
CA LEU A 240 15.54 -1.23 -9.01
C LEU A 240 16.44 -1.81 -10.12
N ALA A 241 16.05 -1.71 -11.39
CA ALA A 241 16.91 -2.07 -12.54
C ALA A 241 18.21 -1.24 -12.60
N GLY A 242 18.24 -0.06 -11.99
CA GLY A 242 19.48 0.71 -11.85
C GLY A 242 20.51 0.07 -10.92
N ILE A 243 20.09 -0.87 -10.07
CA ILE A 243 20.92 -1.59 -9.09
C ILE A 243 21.27 -2.98 -9.62
N ASP A 244 20.27 -3.72 -10.09
CA ASP A 244 20.43 -5.06 -10.67
C ASP A 244 19.52 -5.20 -11.91
N GLU A 245 20.10 -5.53 -13.05
CA GLU A 245 19.42 -5.55 -14.35
C GLU A 245 18.25 -6.56 -14.42
N GLU A 246 18.26 -7.61 -13.59
CA GLU A 246 17.17 -8.60 -13.54
C GLU A 246 15.83 -7.96 -13.16
N TRP A 247 15.84 -6.89 -12.37
CA TRP A 247 14.62 -6.15 -12.04
C TRP A 247 13.95 -5.54 -13.26
N GLY A 248 14.71 -5.15 -14.29
CA GLY A 248 14.15 -4.62 -15.53
C GLY A 248 13.28 -5.65 -16.25
N ARG A 249 13.72 -6.91 -16.28
CA ARG A 249 12.96 -8.01 -16.86
C ARG A 249 11.70 -8.33 -16.04
N ILE A 250 11.82 -8.35 -14.71
CA ILE A 250 10.71 -8.60 -13.78
C ILE A 250 9.65 -7.50 -13.91
N ALA A 251 10.07 -6.23 -13.93
CA ALA A 251 9.19 -5.09 -14.07
C ALA A 251 8.43 -5.15 -15.39
N GLN A 252 9.13 -5.39 -16.50
CA GLN A 252 8.51 -5.50 -17.83
C GLN A 252 7.46 -6.61 -17.89
N GLN A 253 7.77 -7.78 -17.32
CA GLN A 253 6.83 -8.90 -17.25
C GLN A 253 5.53 -8.52 -16.50
N TRP A 254 5.65 -7.88 -15.34
CA TRP A 254 4.47 -7.45 -14.57
C TRP A 254 3.68 -6.34 -15.26
N ILE A 255 4.37 -5.40 -15.93
CA ILE A 255 3.72 -4.36 -16.74
C ILE A 255 2.89 -4.99 -17.87
N GLU A 256 3.47 -5.94 -18.61
CA GLU A 256 2.78 -6.67 -19.69
C GLU A 256 1.58 -7.44 -19.16
N ASN A 257 1.80 -8.29 -18.15
CA ASN A 257 0.75 -9.12 -17.51
C ASN A 257 -0.48 -8.29 -17.10
N ILE A 258 -0.27 -7.16 -16.41
CA ILE A 258 -1.37 -6.32 -15.91
C ILE A 258 -1.99 -5.51 -17.07
N SER A 259 -1.18 -4.90 -17.94
CA SER A 259 -1.71 -4.04 -19.00
C SER A 259 -2.52 -4.80 -20.06
N GLU A 260 -2.13 -6.02 -20.39
CA GLU A 260 -2.87 -6.85 -21.35
C GLU A 260 -4.23 -7.28 -20.77
N SER A 261 -4.31 -7.56 -19.46
CA SER A 261 -5.55 -7.96 -18.80
C SER A 261 -6.63 -6.87 -18.74
N ILE A 262 -6.26 -5.59 -18.88
CA ILE A 262 -7.22 -4.46 -18.94
C ILE A 262 -8.04 -4.49 -20.24
N SER A 263 -7.53 -5.15 -21.29
CA SER A 263 -8.10 -5.12 -22.63
C SER A 263 -9.21 -6.15 -22.88
N GLU A 264 -9.55 -6.98 -21.90
CA GLU A 264 -10.62 -7.97 -22.01
C GLU A 264 -12.02 -7.28 -22.01
N GLU A 265 -12.93 -7.74 -22.87
CA GLU A 265 -14.25 -7.11 -23.06
C GLU A 265 -15.05 -7.09 -21.74
N GLY A 266 -15.24 -5.90 -21.15
CA GLY A 266 -15.90 -5.70 -19.84
C GLY A 266 -15.81 -4.26 -19.30
N MET A 267 -16.10 -4.07 -18.00
CA MET A 267 -15.88 -2.81 -17.27
C MET A 267 -14.38 -2.45 -17.25
N PRO A 268 -14.00 -1.15 -17.22
CA PRO A 268 -12.62 -0.73 -17.44
C PRO A 268 -11.69 -0.90 -16.23
N PHE A 269 -12.01 -1.81 -15.30
CA PHE A 269 -11.26 -1.97 -14.05
C PHE A 269 -10.02 -2.84 -14.27
N PRO A 270 -8.87 -2.48 -13.68
CA PRO A 270 -7.71 -3.36 -13.66
C PRO A 270 -8.01 -4.60 -12.82
N PRO A 271 -7.27 -5.70 -13.01
CA PRO A 271 -7.44 -6.89 -12.19
C PRO A 271 -7.02 -6.61 -10.74
N GLU A 272 -7.64 -7.35 -9.82
CA GLU A 272 -7.35 -7.23 -8.39
C GLU A 272 -6.38 -8.33 -7.91
N GLY A 273 -6.44 -9.51 -8.52
CA GLY A 273 -5.58 -10.64 -8.19
C GLY A 273 -4.88 -11.24 -9.41
N TRP A 274 -3.75 -11.91 -9.19
CA TRP A 274 -3.06 -12.75 -10.17
C TRP A 274 -2.95 -14.18 -9.65
N ASN A 275 -3.44 -15.14 -10.43
CA ASN A 275 -3.34 -16.56 -10.14
C ASN A 275 -2.02 -17.11 -10.66
N VAL A 276 -1.15 -17.52 -9.74
CA VAL A 276 0.18 -18.06 -10.07
C VAL A 276 0.10 -19.43 -10.75
N GLU A 277 -0.87 -20.26 -10.39
CA GLU A 277 -1.00 -21.61 -10.94
C GLU A 277 -1.48 -21.60 -12.40
N GLN A 278 -2.40 -20.67 -12.69
CA GLN A 278 -3.02 -20.53 -14.01
C GLN A 278 -2.33 -19.48 -14.89
N ASP A 279 -1.45 -18.65 -14.31
CA ASP A 279 -0.80 -17.50 -14.94
C ASP A 279 -1.82 -16.54 -15.59
N THR A 280 -2.86 -16.20 -14.82
CA THR A 280 -3.98 -15.38 -15.29
C THR A 280 -4.37 -14.32 -14.27
N ALA A 281 -4.84 -13.19 -14.80
CA ALA A 281 -5.49 -12.16 -14.01
C ALA A 281 -6.86 -12.65 -13.52
N MET A 282 -7.22 -12.30 -12.28
CA MET A 282 -8.51 -12.64 -11.70
C MET A 282 -9.15 -11.43 -11.02
N PRO A 283 -10.47 -11.21 -11.19
CA PRO A 283 -11.21 -10.33 -10.29
C PRO A 283 -11.31 -10.98 -8.89
N LEU A 284 -11.32 -10.18 -7.82
CA LEU A 284 -11.51 -10.71 -6.48
C LEU A 284 -13.01 -10.87 -6.19
N ILE A 285 -13.53 -12.10 -6.32
CA ILE A 285 -14.93 -12.41 -5.98
C ILE A 285 -15.10 -12.66 -4.47
N ALA A 286 -14.33 -11.98 -3.62
CA ALA A 286 -14.53 -12.06 -2.16
C ALA A 286 -15.79 -11.30 -1.70
N SER A 287 -16.45 -10.57 -2.62
CA SER A 287 -17.39 -9.48 -2.36
C SER A 287 -18.62 -9.48 -3.28
N ASP A 288 -19.08 -10.65 -3.76
CA ASP A 288 -20.22 -10.74 -4.69
C ASP A 288 -20.02 -9.97 -6.02
N TYR A 289 -18.90 -10.22 -6.71
CA TYR A 289 -18.52 -9.55 -7.97
C TYR A 289 -18.28 -8.04 -7.81
N GLN A 290 -17.67 -7.59 -6.72
CA GLN A 290 -17.35 -6.18 -6.53
C GLN A 290 -15.85 -5.92 -6.54
N ALA A 291 -15.42 -4.92 -7.30
CA ALA A 291 -14.07 -4.37 -7.23
C ALA A 291 -13.99 -3.24 -6.21
N GLU A 292 -12.99 -3.29 -5.33
CA GLU A 292 -12.77 -2.24 -4.34
C GLU A 292 -12.16 -1.00 -5.01
N THR A 293 -12.79 0.17 -4.81
CA THR A 293 -12.35 1.42 -5.46
C THR A 293 -10.91 1.77 -5.14
N TRP A 294 -10.45 1.51 -3.91
CA TRP A 294 -9.07 1.79 -3.53
C TRP A 294 -8.06 0.91 -4.28
N ARG A 295 -8.39 -0.37 -4.57
CA ARG A 295 -7.55 -1.27 -5.38
C ARG A 295 -7.51 -0.82 -6.82
N ILE A 296 -8.68 -0.48 -7.39
CA ILE A 296 -8.79 0.09 -8.74
C ILE A 296 -7.88 1.30 -8.87
N LEU A 297 -8.00 2.27 -7.96
CA LEU A 297 -7.19 3.49 -7.99
C LEU A 297 -5.70 3.20 -7.80
N LYS A 298 -5.33 2.31 -6.87
CA LYS A 298 -3.93 2.00 -6.58
C LYS A 298 -3.24 1.28 -7.73
N THR A 299 -3.87 0.27 -8.33
CA THR A 299 -3.32 -0.42 -9.51
C THR A 299 -3.20 0.54 -10.68
N SER A 300 -4.22 1.38 -10.91
CA SER A 300 -4.21 2.36 -12.00
C SER A 300 -3.13 3.42 -11.81
N LEU A 301 -2.87 3.85 -10.58
CA LEU A 301 -1.75 4.73 -10.26
C LEU A 301 -0.41 4.06 -10.57
N ASN A 302 -0.20 2.81 -10.11
CA ASN A 302 1.04 2.09 -10.38
C ASN A 302 1.30 1.94 -11.90
N LEU A 303 0.25 1.73 -12.71
CA LEU A 303 0.34 1.68 -14.18
C LEU A 303 0.67 3.06 -14.79
N ALA A 304 0.01 4.12 -14.33
CA ALA A 304 0.26 5.47 -14.80
C ALA A 304 1.69 5.93 -14.50
N GLU A 305 2.25 5.52 -13.35
CA GLU A 305 3.64 5.80 -12.96
C GLU A 305 4.69 5.21 -13.90
N VAL A 306 4.33 4.17 -14.65
CA VAL A 306 5.16 3.55 -15.70
C VAL A 306 4.67 3.88 -17.12
N GLY A 307 3.78 4.88 -17.26
CA GLY A 307 3.33 5.41 -18.54
C GLY A 307 2.19 4.64 -19.21
N ILE A 308 1.54 3.71 -18.50
CA ILE A 308 0.37 2.99 -19.00
C ILE A 308 -0.90 3.67 -18.49
N ASN A 309 -1.70 4.21 -19.42
CA ASN A 309 -2.97 4.88 -19.09
C ASN A 309 -4.16 4.02 -19.49
N ASN A 310 -5.29 4.20 -18.79
CA ASN A 310 -6.56 3.55 -19.09
C ASN A 310 -7.65 4.63 -19.31
N PRO A 311 -7.82 5.12 -20.55
CA PRO A 311 -8.77 6.20 -20.85
C PRO A 311 -10.22 5.84 -20.51
N ALA A 312 -10.58 4.55 -20.57
CA ALA A 312 -11.93 4.11 -20.25
C ALA A 312 -12.21 4.23 -18.75
N LEU A 313 -11.24 3.87 -17.90
CA LEU A 313 -11.33 4.07 -16.46
C LEU A 313 -11.31 5.55 -16.09
N GLU A 314 -10.45 6.35 -16.72
CA GLU A 314 -10.43 7.80 -16.51
C GLU A 314 -11.79 8.43 -16.82
N GLY A 315 -12.40 8.05 -17.94
CA GLY A 315 -13.75 8.48 -18.31
C GLY A 315 -14.79 8.10 -17.27
N PHE A 316 -14.75 6.86 -16.78
CA PHE A 316 -15.62 6.35 -15.73
C PHE A 316 -15.47 7.14 -14.41
N LEU A 317 -14.25 7.30 -13.90
CA LEU A 317 -13.99 8.03 -12.65
C LEU A 317 -14.43 9.50 -12.74
N LEU A 318 -14.24 10.14 -13.90
CA LEU A 318 -14.69 11.51 -14.13
C LEU A 318 -16.21 11.64 -14.14
N GLU A 319 -16.93 10.62 -14.60
CA GLU A 319 -18.40 10.58 -14.56
C GLU A 319 -18.90 10.40 -13.13
N GLU A 320 -18.32 9.46 -12.37
CA GLU A 320 -18.66 9.21 -10.97
C GLU A 320 -18.45 10.44 -10.08
N LEU A 321 -17.32 11.13 -10.25
CA LEU A 321 -17.04 12.39 -9.55
C LEU A 321 -18.06 13.50 -9.87
N LYS A 322 -18.61 13.53 -11.08
CA LYS A 322 -19.69 14.48 -11.44
C LYS A 322 -21.04 14.07 -10.85
N SER A 323 -21.26 12.77 -10.67
CA SER A 323 -22.53 12.19 -10.23
C SER A 323 -22.73 12.18 -8.71
N GLY A 324 -21.68 12.41 -7.91
CA GLY A 324 -21.82 12.55 -6.46
C GLY A 324 -20.61 12.12 -5.63
N GLY A 325 -19.56 11.58 -6.26
CA GLY A 325 -18.37 11.09 -5.58
C GLY A 325 -18.08 9.63 -5.94
N LEU A 326 -16.95 9.12 -5.47
CA LEU A 326 -16.55 7.73 -5.72
C LEU A 326 -17.22 6.79 -4.70
N ALA A 327 -17.71 5.65 -5.17
CA ALA A 327 -18.21 4.57 -4.31
C ALA A 327 -17.05 3.87 -3.58
N SER A 328 -17.35 3.10 -2.54
CA SER A 328 -16.35 2.24 -1.87
C SER A 328 -15.97 1.02 -2.73
N SER A 329 -16.93 0.54 -3.51
CA SER A 329 -16.79 -0.59 -4.42
C SER A 329 -17.76 -0.47 -5.60
N TYR A 330 -17.44 -1.17 -6.68
CA TYR A 330 -18.23 -1.21 -7.92
C TYR A 330 -18.47 -2.65 -8.35
N HIS A 331 -19.71 -2.95 -8.73
CA HIS A 331 -20.03 -4.27 -9.25
C HIS A 331 -19.45 -4.48 -10.66
N LEU A 332 -18.69 -5.56 -10.86
CA LEU A 332 -17.87 -5.84 -12.04
C LEU A 332 -18.66 -6.00 -13.34
N VAL A 333 -19.92 -6.45 -13.25
CA VAL A 333 -20.77 -6.76 -14.42
C VAL A 333 -21.54 -5.54 -14.95
N ASN A 334 -21.96 -4.62 -14.08
CA ASN A 334 -22.89 -3.54 -14.45
C ASN A 334 -22.44 -2.15 -13.97
N GLY A 335 -21.31 -2.06 -13.25
CA GLY A 335 -20.78 -0.81 -12.72
C GLY A 335 -21.63 -0.14 -11.65
N SER A 336 -22.66 -0.81 -11.11
CA SER A 336 -23.47 -0.20 -10.07
C SER A 336 -22.64 0.01 -8.81
N SER A 337 -22.69 1.22 -8.26
CA SER A 337 -22.07 1.57 -6.99
C SER A 337 -22.83 0.94 -5.83
N GLU A 338 -22.12 0.30 -4.90
CA GLU A 338 -22.65 0.13 -3.54
C GLU A 338 -22.11 1.27 -2.69
N THR A 339 -23.01 2.11 -2.20
CA THR A 339 -22.65 3.05 -1.14
C THR A 339 -22.77 2.26 0.15
N ALA A 340 -21.67 2.05 0.88
CA ALA A 340 -21.73 1.62 2.26
C ALA A 340 -22.39 2.72 3.11
N ALA A 341 -23.70 2.90 2.96
CA ALA A 341 -24.50 3.47 4.00
C ALA A 341 -24.46 2.42 5.10
N VAL A 342 -23.71 2.68 6.17
CA VAL A 342 -23.92 2.01 7.46
C VAL A 342 -25.31 2.43 7.94
N ILE A 343 -26.34 1.88 7.31
CA ILE A 343 -27.66 1.77 7.88
C ILE A 343 -27.54 0.55 8.77
N LEU A 344 -27.22 0.80 10.03
CA LEU A 344 -27.64 -0.09 11.11
C LEU A 344 -29.09 -0.47 10.81
N HIS A 345 -29.32 -1.72 10.41
CA HIS A 345 -30.66 -2.28 10.30
C HIS A 345 -31.25 -2.35 11.71
N TRP A 346 -31.72 -1.21 12.17
CA TRP A 346 -32.66 -1.09 13.27
C TRP A 346 -34.00 -1.52 12.69
N LEU A 347 -34.39 -2.78 12.91
CA LEU A 347 -35.75 -3.22 12.64
C LEU A 347 -36.68 -2.46 13.59
N PRO A 348 -37.60 -1.60 13.11
CA PRO A 348 -38.55 -0.93 13.97
C PRO A 348 -39.70 -1.90 14.26
N GLY A 349 -39.85 -2.25 15.53
CA GLY A 349 -41.11 -2.55 16.22
C GLY A 349 -42.05 -3.60 15.61
N GLN A 350 -42.24 -4.70 16.33
CA GLN A 350 -43.60 -5.11 16.64
C GLN A 350 -43.80 -5.18 18.17
N PRO A 351 -44.80 -4.48 18.71
CA PRO A 351 -45.27 -4.68 20.07
C PRO A 351 -46.19 -5.91 20.09
N ASP A 352 -46.15 -6.70 21.16
CA ASP A 352 -47.37 -6.97 21.91
C ASP A 352 -47.08 -7.66 23.25
N TRP A 353 -47.85 -7.19 24.22
CA TRP A 353 -47.92 -7.60 25.62
C TRP A 353 -48.45 -9.03 25.78
N GLN A 354 -48.05 -9.74 26.84
CA GLN A 354 -48.89 -9.96 28.04
C GLN A 354 -48.31 -11.01 29.01
N GLU A 355 -48.25 -10.58 30.28
CA GLU A 355 -48.64 -11.30 31.50
C GLU A 355 -48.40 -12.82 31.63
N GLN A 356 -47.45 -13.20 32.49
CA GLN A 356 -47.72 -13.68 33.86
C GLN A 356 -46.41 -13.90 34.65
#